data_AF-A0A658NIQ1-F1
#
_entry.id   AF-A0A658NIQ1-F1
#
_cell.length_a   1.000
_cell.length_b   1.000
_cell.length_c   1.000
_cell.angle_alpha   90.00
_cell.angle_beta   90.00
_cell.angle_gamma   90.00
#
_symmetry.space_group_name_H-M   'P 1'
#
loop_
_entity.id
_entity.type
_entity.pdbx_description
1 polymer ?
#
loop_
_entity_poly.entity_id
_entity_poly.type
_entity_poly.pdbx_seq_one_letter_code
_entity_poly.pdbx_strand_id
1 'polypeptide(L)' 'VACINTDVLLFAGKFNDVTLTGDGYSELDEWVKEAALAQGRYIASDPEPGNGMFFRSDHFPFVKRGIPSIFAKGYTDA' A
#
# COMPACT_ATOMS: atom_id res chain seq x y z
N VAL A 1 14.03 -5.93 9.43
CA VAL A 1 14.11 -5.96 7.95
C VAL A 1 12.71 -5.78 7.41
N ALA A 2 12.51 -5.00 6.36
CA ALA A 2 11.20 -4.70 5.79
C ALA A 2 11.29 -4.65 4.26
N CYS A 3 10.16 -4.89 3.57
CA CYS A 3 10.02 -4.75 2.13
C CYS A 3 9.13 -3.53 1.81
N ILE A 4 9.66 -2.58 1.03
CA ILE A 4 8.89 -1.46 0.50
C ILE A 4 8.72 -1.71 -0.99
N ASN A 5 7.51 -2.05 -1.41
CA ASN A 5 7.19 -2.33 -2.80
C ASN A 5 6.57 -1.08 -3.44
N THR A 6 7.25 -0.54 -4.43
CA THR A 6 6.84 0.64 -5.18
C THR A 6 6.55 0.22 -6.62
N ASP A 7 5.27 0.07 -6.93
CA ASP A 7 4.79 -0.35 -8.25
C ASP A 7 3.47 0.37 -8.56
N VAL A 8 3.02 0.35 -9.81
CA VAL A 8 1.77 0.97 -10.27
C VAL A 8 1.69 2.46 -9.88
N LEU A 9 2.79 3.18 -10.08
CA LEU A 9 2.84 4.62 -9.87
C LEU A 9 1.99 5.33 -10.93
N LEU A 10 0.94 6.02 -10.50
CA LEU A 10 0.09 6.81 -11.37
C LEU A 10 0.62 8.25 -11.47
N PHE A 11 0.88 8.71 -12.69
CA PHE A 11 1.32 10.07 -12.97
C PHE A 11 0.12 11.03 -13.15
N ALA A 12 -0.85 10.98 -12.23
CA ALA A 12 -2.10 11.72 -12.32
C ALA A 12 -2.17 12.96 -11.40
N GLY A 13 -1.13 13.26 -10.63
CA GLY A 13 -1.11 14.42 -9.73
C GLY A 13 -0.82 14.04 -8.28
N LYS A 14 -1.31 14.85 -7.34
CA LYS A 14 -1.08 14.69 -5.90
C LYS A 14 -2.27 14.01 -5.27
N PHE A 15 -2.16 12.70 -5.07
CA PHE A 15 -3.23 11.95 -4.45
C PHE A 15 -3.40 12.27 -2.96
N ASN A 16 -4.65 12.46 -2.54
CA ASN A 16 -5.03 12.56 -1.12
C ASN A 16 -5.09 11.18 -0.47
N ASP A 17 -5.41 10.13 -1.23
CA ASP A 17 -5.42 8.75 -0.75
C ASP A 17 -4.03 8.12 -0.76
N VAL A 18 -3.80 7.23 0.21
CA VAL A 18 -2.74 6.24 0.24
C VAL A 18 -3.42 4.88 0.27
N THR A 19 -3.62 4.31 -0.90
CA THR A 19 -4.24 3.00 -1.07
C THR A 19 -3.26 1.89 -0.70
N LEU A 20 -3.63 1.06 0.28
CA LEU A 20 -2.87 -0.12 0.68
C LEU A 20 -3.42 -1.38 -0.01
N THR A 21 -2.61 -1.97 -0.89
CA THR A 21 -2.92 -3.30 -1.45
C THR A 21 -2.44 -4.37 -0.47
N GLY A 22 -3.38 -5.04 0.19
CA GLY A 22 -3.07 -6.02 1.25
C GLY A 22 -3.09 -5.46 2.67
N ASP A 23 -3.91 -4.44 2.92
CA ASP A 23 -4.17 -3.89 4.27
C ASP A 23 -4.51 -5.00 5.29
N GLY A 24 -3.89 -4.94 6.46
CA GLY A 24 -4.05 -5.89 7.57
C GLY A 24 -3.07 -7.08 7.55
N TYR A 25 -2.20 -7.20 6.54
CA TYR A 25 -1.20 -8.27 6.47
C TYR A 25 0.19 -7.85 6.99
N SER A 26 0.36 -6.60 7.43
CA SER A 26 1.66 -6.06 7.84
C SER A 26 1.54 -5.13 9.03
N GLU A 27 2.43 -5.27 10.01
CA GLU A 27 2.52 -4.31 11.13
C GLU A 27 2.95 -2.91 10.66
N LEU A 28 3.45 -2.78 9.43
CA LEU A 28 3.81 -1.49 8.83
C LEU A 28 2.60 -0.64 8.44
N ASP A 29 1.39 -1.20 8.41
CA ASP A 29 0.18 -0.49 7.99
C ASP A 29 -0.09 0.74 8.89
N GLU A 30 0.11 0.61 10.21
CA GLU A 30 -0.02 1.74 11.14
C GLU A 30 1.08 2.80 10.91
N TRP A 31 2.30 2.40 10.53
CA TRP A 31 3.36 3.36 10.22
C TRP A 31 3.06 4.15 8.94
N VAL A 32 2.49 3.48 7.92
CA VAL A 32 2.07 4.16 6.70
C VAL A 32 0.92 5.13 7.00
N LYS A 33 0.00 4.77 7.89
CA LYS A 33 -1.08 5.64 8.34
C LYS A 33 -0.58 6.88 9.06
N GLU A 34 0.35 6.74 10.00
CA GLU A 34 0.99 7.89 10.66
C GLU A 34 1.69 8.79 9.64
N ALA A 35 2.44 8.22 8.69
CA ALA A 35 3.13 8.96 7.66
C ALA A 35 2.17 9.66 6.67
N ALA A 36 1.03 9.05 6.35
CA ALA A 36 -0.02 9.64 5.51
C ALA A 36 -0.66 10.84 6.22
N LEU A 37 -1.03 10.68 7.50
CA LEU A 37 -1.61 11.75 8.31
C LEU A 37 -0.66 12.95 8.44
N ALA A 38 0.64 12.71 8.63
CA ALA A 38 1.64 13.76 8.67
C ALA A 38 1.74 14.57 7.35
N GLN A 39 1.31 13.98 6.24
CA GLN A 39 1.24 14.62 4.92
C GLN A 39 -0.15 15.20 4.60
N GLY A 40 -1.10 15.14 5.53
CA GLY A 40 -2.50 15.54 5.28
C GLY A 40 -3.25 14.59 4.35
N ARG A 41 -2.81 13.34 4.24
CA ARG A 41 -3.37 12.28 3.40
C ARG A 41 -4.08 11.23 4.28
N TYR A 42 -4.87 10.35 3.66
CA TYR A 42 -5.61 9.29 4.37
C TYR A 42 -5.35 7.91 3.78
N ILE A 43 -5.47 6.87 4.60
CA ILE A 43 -5.40 5.48 4.14
C ILE A 43 -6.72 5.10 3.46
N ALA A 44 -6.62 4.47 2.30
CA ALA A 44 -7.73 3.86 1.59
C ALA A 44 -7.50 2.36 1.41
N SER A 45 -8.58 1.58 1.46
CA SER A 45 -8.54 0.18 1.04
C SER A 45 -8.43 0.09 -0.48
N ASP A 46 -7.78 -0.95 -0.99
CA ASP A 46 -7.76 -1.25 -2.43
C ASP A 46 -9.21 -1.35 -2.96
N PRO A 47 -9.62 -0.53 -3.95
CA PRO A 47 -10.99 -0.56 -4.47
C PRO A 47 -11.25 -1.77 -5.37
N GLU A 48 -10.21 -2.50 -5.81
CA GLU A 48 -10.33 -3.68 -6.67
C GLU A 48 -9.63 -4.92 -6.09
N PRO A 49 -9.94 -5.33 -4.84
CA PRO A 49 -9.22 -6.43 -4.18
C PRO A 49 -9.39 -7.77 -4.92
N GLY A 50 -10.49 -7.92 -5.69
CA GLY A 50 -10.81 -9.12 -6.46
C GLY A 50 -9.89 -9.37 -7.67
N ASN A 51 -9.09 -8.40 -8.11
CA ASN A 51 -8.19 -8.57 -9.25
C ASN A 51 -6.89 -9.35 -8.91
N GLY A 52 -6.73 -9.73 -7.63
CA GLY A 52 -5.60 -10.53 -7.16
C GLY A 52 -4.27 -9.79 -7.06
N MET A 53 -4.24 -8.45 -7.12
CA MET A 53 -3.01 -7.64 -7.08
C MET A 53 -2.11 -7.99 -5.90
N PHE A 54 -2.69 -8.16 -4.71
CA PHE A 54 -1.95 -8.56 -3.51
C PHE A 54 -1.14 -9.85 -3.72
N PHE A 55 -1.74 -10.87 -4.34
CA PHE A 55 -1.11 -12.19 -4.48
C PHE A 55 -0.09 -12.28 -5.63
N ARG A 56 -0.14 -11.35 -6.59
CA ARG A 56 0.70 -11.38 -7.82
C ARG A 56 1.82 -10.35 -7.85
N SER A 57 1.95 -9.52 -6.82
CA SER A 57 2.98 -8.48 -6.70
C SER A 57 4.21 -8.98 -5.93
N ASP A 58 5.36 -8.33 -6.13
CA ASP A 58 6.67 -8.80 -5.66
C ASP A 58 6.83 -8.81 -4.14
N HIS A 59 5.99 -8.09 -3.41
CA HIS A 59 5.99 -8.08 -1.95
C HIS A 59 5.39 -9.36 -1.33
N PHE A 60 4.53 -10.08 -2.05
CA PHE A 60 3.79 -11.22 -1.51
C PHE A 60 4.67 -12.38 -1.01
N PRO A 61 5.75 -12.80 -1.71
CA PRO A 61 6.70 -13.77 -1.19
C PRO A 61 7.35 -13.35 0.14
N PHE A 62 7.55 -12.05 0.38
CA PHE A 62 8.10 -11.52 1.63
C PHE A 62 7.08 -11.62 2.76
N VAL A 63 5.83 -11.23 2.51
CA VAL A 63 4.71 -11.43 3.45
C VAL A 63 4.58 -12.90 3.84
N LYS A 64 4.64 -13.83 2.87
CA LYS A 64 4.62 -15.29 3.13
C LYS A 64 5.75 -15.79 4.03
N ARG A 65 6.87 -15.07 4.11
CA ARG A 65 8.01 -15.39 4.98
C ARG A 65 7.97 -14.64 6.31
N GLY A 66 6.89 -13.88 6.57
CA GLY A 66 6.76 -13.06 7.77
C GLY A 66 7.60 -11.79 7.74
N ILE A 67 8.09 -11.36 6.57
CA ILE A 67 8.79 -10.09 6.43
C ILE A 67 7.73 -8.99 6.28
N PRO A 68 7.69 -8.00 7.19
CA PRO A 68 6.77 -6.88 7.08
C PRO A 68 6.96 -6.18 5.74
N SER A 69 5.88 -6.04 4.99
CA SER A 69 5.90 -5.51 3.63
C SER A 69 4.84 -4.46 3.44
N ILE A 70 5.09 -3.47 2.59
CA ILE A 70 4.09 -2.48 2.18
C ILE A 70 3.98 -2.44 0.66
N PHE A 71 2.74 -2.34 0.17
CA PHE A 71 2.44 -1.95 -1.20
C PHE A 71 1.41 -0.82 -1.17
N ALA A 72 1.93 0.41 -1.15
CA ALA A 72 1.15 1.63 -1.04
C ALA A 72 1.27 2.47 -2.32
N LYS A 73 0.15 3.03 -2.79
CA LYS A 73 0.10 3.95 -3.95
C LYS A 73 -1.01 4.98 -3.80
N GLY A 74 -0.89 6.12 -4.49
CA GLY A 74 -2.06 6.97 -4.74
C GLY A 74 -2.88 6.35 -5.88
N TYR A 75 -4.21 6.30 -5.74
CA TYR A 75 -5.02 5.54 -6.69
C TYR A 75 -6.32 6.22 -7.13
N THR A 76 -7.16 6.69 -6.20
CA THR A 76 -8.55 7.09 -6.55
C THR A 76 -8.86 8.58 -6.40
N ASP A 77 -8.07 9.33 -5.63
CA ASP A 77 -8.37 10.72 -5.26
C ASP A 77 -7.16 11.62 -5.56
N ALA A 78 -7.01 12.03 -6.82
CA ALA A 78 -5.86 12.75 -7.39
C ALA A 78 -5.94 14.28 -7.33
#